data_AF-A0A820VKT0-F1
#
_entry.id   AF-A0A820VKT0-F1
#
_cell.length_a   1.000
_cell.length_b   1.000
_cell.length_c   1.000
_cell.angle_alpha   90.00
_cell.angle_beta   90.00
_cell.angle_gamma   90.00
#
_symmetry.space_group_name_H-M   'P 1'
#
loop_
_entity.id
_entity.type
_entity.pdbx_description
1 polymer ?
#
loop_
_entity_poly.entity_id
_entity_poly.type
_entity_poly.pdbx_seq_one_letter_code
_entity_poly.pdbx_strand_id
1 'polypeptide(L)'
;MLADLQAVTIPREPDALSHFLKFYHHTQLSWLLSTLTTVQKVGHIPTYKSKVKDESSVPLGLFLYPVLQTADILVFKTTHLPIAETTRIRSLRHPEQKMSKSDVEERSRIDIMDDEKIIQERIMKALTDFNA
;
A
#
# COMPACT_ATOMS: atom_id res chain seq x y z
N MET A 1 7.48 0.56 -12.46
CA MET A 1 7.11 -0.27 -11.28
C MET A 1 8.12 -1.38 -11.00
N LEU A 2 8.40 -2.32 -11.91
CA LEU A 2 9.41 -3.37 -11.66
C LEU A 2 10.86 -2.86 -11.68
N ALA A 3 11.17 -1.84 -12.51
CA ALA A 3 12.48 -1.18 -12.52
C ALA A 3 12.75 -0.37 -11.23
N ASP A 4 11.70 0.19 -10.65
CA ASP A 4 11.73 1.10 -9.50
C ASP A 4 12.17 0.37 -8.21
N LEU A 5 11.82 -0.92 -8.09
CA LEU A 5 12.26 -1.79 -6.99
C LEU A 5 13.74 -2.19 -7.08
N GLN A 6 14.33 -2.19 -8.28
CA GLN A 6 15.73 -2.56 -8.48
C GLN A 6 16.69 -1.46 -7.98
N ALA A 7 16.27 -0.20 -8.02
CA ALA A 7 17.07 0.94 -7.58
C ALA A 7 17.25 1.01 -6.05
N VAL A 8 16.39 0.32 -5.27
CA VAL A 8 16.36 0.40 -3.80
C VAL A 8 17.14 -0.75 -3.13
N THR A 9 17.94 -1.53 -3.87
CA THR A 9 18.87 -2.55 -3.32
C THR A 9 18.19 -3.79 -2.74
N ILE A 10 17.15 -4.32 -3.40
CA ILE A 10 16.63 -5.66 -3.03
C ILE A 10 17.44 -6.72 -3.80
N PRO A 11 18.13 -7.65 -3.11
CA PRO A 11 18.89 -8.70 -3.77
C PRO A 11 17.95 -9.61 -4.58
N ARG A 12 18.32 -9.88 -5.83
CA ARG A 12 17.57 -10.78 -6.72
C ARG A 12 17.88 -12.23 -6.32
N GLU A 13 16.90 -12.95 -5.75
CA GLU A 13 17.02 -14.41 -5.61
C GLU A 13 17.09 -15.06 -7.02
N PRO A 14 18.02 -16.00 -7.25
CA PRO A 14 18.30 -16.52 -8.59
C PRO A 14 17.32 -17.60 -9.07
N ASP A 15 16.41 -18.12 -8.22
CA ASP A 15 15.60 -19.29 -8.55
C ASP A 15 14.10 -19.00 -8.73
N ALA A 16 13.64 -19.09 -9.98
CA ALA A 16 12.25 -18.89 -10.36
C ALA A 16 11.30 -19.96 -9.78
N LEU A 17 11.79 -21.18 -9.51
CA LEU A 17 10.96 -22.26 -8.97
C LEU A 17 10.58 -21.99 -7.51
N SER A 18 11.53 -21.52 -6.71
CA SER A 18 11.25 -21.10 -5.33
C SER A 18 10.20 -19.98 -5.26
N HIS A 19 10.22 -19.05 -6.22
CA HIS A 19 9.26 -17.95 -6.31
C HIS A 19 7.85 -18.45 -6.67
N PHE A 20 7.75 -19.37 -7.64
CA PHE A 20 6.48 -19.96 -8.05
C PHE A 20 5.83 -20.78 -6.93
N LEU A 21 6.61 -21.58 -6.19
CA LEU A 21 6.12 -22.37 -5.06
C LEU A 21 5.65 -21.47 -3.89
N LYS A 22 6.36 -20.37 -3.63
CA LYS A 22 5.92 -19.35 -2.67
C LYS A 22 4.53 -18.83 -3.07
N PHE A 23 4.33 -18.41 -4.32
CA PHE A 23 3.05 -17.91 -4.84
C PHE A 23 1.87 -18.89 -4.64
N TYR A 24 2.13 -20.18 -4.84
CA TYR A 24 1.14 -21.24 -4.64
C TYR A 24 0.71 -21.35 -3.17
N HIS A 25 1.66 -21.29 -2.23
CA HIS A 25 1.38 -21.34 -0.80
C HIS A 25 0.55 -20.15 -0.32
N HIS A 26 0.82 -18.94 -0.81
CA HIS A 26 0.04 -17.74 -0.50
C HIS A 26 -1.43 -17.91 -0.88
N THR A 27 -1.69 -18.43 -2.07
CA THR A 27 -3.06 -18.61 -2.59
C THR A 27 -3.81 -19.71 -1.82
N GLN A 28 -3.16 -20.85 -1.58
CA GLN A 28 -3.77 -21.95 -0.82
C GLN A 28 -4.08 -21.56 0.62
N LEU A 29 -3.14 -20.89 1.29
CA LEU A 29 -3.34 -20.43 2.66
C LEU A 29 -4.40 -19.32 2.72
N SER A 30 -4.41 -18.39 1.76
CA SER A 30 -5.47 -17.37 1.66
C SER A 30 -6.85 -18.02 1.51
N TRP A 31 -6.97 -19.10 0.73
CA TRP A 31 -8.22 -19.84 0.61
C TRP A 31 -8.66 -20.44 1.95
N LEU A 32 -7.75 -21.10 2.68
CA LEU A 32 -8.04 -21.64 4.00
C LEU A 32 -8.39 -20.55 5.03
N LEU A 33 -7.68 -19.43 5.04
CA LEU A 33 -7.98 -18.31 5.96
C LEU A 33 -9.31 -17.63 5.65
N SER A 34 -9.73 -17.65 4.37
CA SER A 34 -11.01 -17.08 3.96
C SER A 34 -12.19 -17.85 4.56
N THR A 35 -12.07 -19.16 4.77
CA THR A 35 -13.13 -19.97 5.40
C THR A 35 -13.23 -19.74 6.91
N LEU A 36 -12.16 -19.24 7.54
CA LEU A 36 -12.11 -18.89 8.96
C LEU A 36 -12.51 -17.44 9.24
N THR A 37 -12.53 -16.59 8.21
CA THR A 37 -12.75 -15.14 8.35
C THR A 37 -14.18 -14.79 7.93
N THR A 38 -14.93 -14.13 8.81
CA THR A 38 -16.31 -13.72 8.51
C THR A 38 -16.36 -12.42 7.72
N VAL A 39 -17.43 -12.26 6.93
CA VAL A 39 -17.65 -11.05 6.13
C VAL A 39 -17.72 -9.79 7.01
N GLN A 40 -18.34 -9.91 8.19
CA GLN A 40 -18.45 -8.82 9.16
C GLN A 40 -17.07 -8.32 9.61
N LYS A 41 -16.16 -9.25 9.96
CA LYS A 41 -14.84 -8.91 10.48
C LYS A 41 -14.02 -8.07 9.49
N VAL A 42 -14.04 -8.46 8.22
CA VAL A 42 -13.37 -7.72 7.14
C VAL A 42 -14.06 -6.38 6.86
N GLY A 43 -15.40 -6.36 6.88
CA GLY A 43 -16.18 -5.14 6.69
C GLY A 43 -15.92 -4.05 7.72
N HIS A 44 -15.45 -4.41 8.93
CA HIS A 44 -15.06 -3.45 9.96
C HIS A 44 -13.66 -2.84 9.78
N ILE A 45 -12.82 -3.36 8.88
CA ILE A 45 -11.45 -2.86 8.68
C ILE A 45 -11.47 -1.41 8.17
N PRO A 46 -10.81 -0.45 8.86
CA PRO A 46 -10.83 0.96 8.47
C PRO A 46 -10.34 1.23 7.05
N THR A 47 -9.30 0.50 6.60
CA THR A 47 -8.74 0.65 5.24
C THR A 47 -9.71 0.21 4.15
N TYR A 48 -10.52 -0.83 4.41
CA TYR A 48 -11.59 -1.23 3.50
C TYR A 48 -12.65 -0.13 3.43
N LYS A 49 -13.16 0.31 4.59
CA LYS A 49 -14.16 1.37 4.67
C LYS A 49 -13.72 2.67 4.01
N SER A 50 -12.46 3.08 4.14
CA SER A 50 -11.97 4.32 3.53
C SER A 50 -11.92 4.27 2.01
N LYS A 51 -11.78 3.07 1.42
CA LYS A 51 -11.62 2.88 -0.03
C LYS A 51 -12.93 2.55 -0.75
N VAL A 52 -13.96 2.16 0.00
CA VAL A 52 -15.30 1.83 -0.52
C VAL A 52 -16.26 3.04 -0.49
N LYS A 53 -15.85 4.15 0.11
CA LYS A 53 -16.64 5.39 0.08
C LYS A 53 -16.91 5.75 -1.38
N ASP A 54 -18.18 5.74 -1.75
CA ASP A 54 -18.72 6.18 -3.04
C ASP A 54 -18.58 5.23 -4.24
N GLU A 55 -18.17 3.97 -4.05
CA GLU A 55 -18.19 2.96 -5.13
C GLU A 55 -19.38 2.00 -5.02
N SER A 56 -20.24 1.98 -6.05
CA SER A 56 -21.38 1.06 -6.17
C SER A 56 -20.97 -0.37 -6.51
N SER A 57 -19.79 -0.56 -7.11
CA SER A 57 -19.27 -1.85 -7.54
C SER A 57 -17.81 -1.99 -7.12
N VAL A 58 -17.61 -2.49 -5.90
CA VAL A 58 -16.28 -2.69 -5.33
C VAL A 58 -15.76 -4.08 -5.74
N PRO A 59 -14.52 -4.19 -6.24
CA PRO A 59 -13.94 -5.48 -6.57
C PRO A 59 -13.75 -6.34 -5.31
N LEU A 60 -14.11 -7.63 -5.41
CA LEU A 60 -13.94 -8.59 -4.31
C LEU A 60 -12.49 -8.68 -3.81
N GLY A 61 -11.52 -8.40 -4.68
CA GLY A 61 -10.11 -8.32 -4.30
C GLY A 61 -9.84 -7.29 -3.20
N LEU A 62 -10.54 -6.16 -3.18
CA LEU A 62 -10.40 -5.15 -2.11
C LEU A 62 -10.97 -5.64 -0.78
N PHE A 63 -11.89 -6.59 -0.82
CA PHE A 63 -12.40 -7.24 0.38
C PHE A 63 -11.45 -8.34 0.87
N LEU A 64 -10.93 -9.15 -0.03
CA LEU A 64 -10.10 -10.31 0.31
C LEU A 64 -8.62 -9.98 0.55
N TYR A 65 -8.11 -8.82 0.09
CA TYR A 65 -6.67 -8.52 0.23
C TYR A 65 -6.14 -8.59 1.68
N PRO A 66 -6.88 -8.26 2.76
CA PRO A 66 -6.35 -8.42 4.12
C PRO A 66 -6.14 -9.89 4.49
N VAL A 67 -6.95 -10.80 3.94
CA VAL A 67 -6.79 -12.25 4.12
C VAL A 67 -5.55 -12.74 3.37
N LEU A 68 -5.36 -12.27 2.12
CA LEU A 68 -4.16 -12.56 1.34
C LEU A 68 -2.89 -12.01 2.02
N GLN A 69 -2.93 -10.77 2.52
CA GLN A 69 -1.82 -10.18 3.29
C GLN A 69 -1.50 -10.97 4.56
N THR A 70 -2.52 -11.53 5.22
CA THR A 70 -2.32 -12.39 6.39
C THR A 70 -1.62 -13.69 5.98
N ALA A 71 -2.00 -14.29 4.85
CA ALA A 71 -1.30 -15.44 4.30
C ALA A 71 0.17 -15.12 3.99
N ASP A 72 0.45 -13.93 3.44
CA ASP A 72 1.81 -13.48 3.14
C ASP A 72 2.70 -13.47 4.38
N ILE A 73 2.21 -12.89 5.47
CA ILE A 73 2.94 -12.82 6.75
C ILE A 73 3.22 -14.23 7.30
N LEU A 74 2.23 -15.13 7.23
CA LEU A 74 2.33 -16.48 7.78
C LEU A 74 3.26 -17.39 6.96
N VAL A 75 3.22 -17.31 5.62
CA VAL A 75 4.10 -18.11 4.75
C VAL A 75 5.57 -17.78 5.00
N PHE A 76 5.91 -16.51 5.20
CA PHE A 76 7.28 -16.07 5.48
C PHE A 76 7.69 -16.19 6.96
N LYS A 77 6.77 -16.62 7.84
CA LYS A 77 6.99 -16.70 9.29
C LYS A 77 7.59 -15.40 9.85
N THR A 78 7.11 -14.26 9.34
CA THR A 78 7.71 -12.96 9.61
C THR A 78 7.60 -12.61 11.09
N THR A 79 8.73 -12.54 11.79
CA THR A 79 8.77 -12.21 13.24
C THR A 79 8.59 -10.72 13.49
N HIS A 80 9.10 -9.87 12.60
CA HIS A 80 9.02 -8.42 12.72
C HIS A 80 8.50 -7.82 11.41
N LEU A 81 7.40 -7.10 11.51
CA LEU A 81 6.87 -6.31 10.39
C LEU A 81 7.37 -4.88 10.55
N PRO A 82 8.14 -4.33 9.58
CA PRO A 82 8.53 -2.93 9.57
C PRO A 82 7.33 -2.05 9.15
N ILE A 83 6.21 -2.17 9.85
CA ILE A 83 5.09 -1.24 9.76
C ILE A 83 5.51 -0.07 10.65
N ALA A 84 6.31 0.82 10.10
CA ALA A 84 6.83 1.95 10.86
C ALA A 84 5.67 2.73 11.49
N GLU A 85 5.76 3.00 12.79
CA GLU A 85 5.03 4.08 13.47
C GLU A 85 5.55 5.46 13.02
N THR A 86 5.89 5.60 11.74
CA THR A 86 6.38 6.86 11.20
C THR A 86 5.24 7.86 11.19
N THR A 87 5.54 9.09 11.58
CA THR A 87 4.69 10.25 11.34
C THR A 87 4.22 10.20 9.89
N ARG A 88 2.92 10.03 9.70
CA ARG A 88 2.33 9.83 8.37
C ARG A 88 2.62 11.08 7.54
N ILE A 89 3.36 10.92 6.44
CA ILE A 89 3.55 11.98 5.45
C ILE A 89 2.17 12.42 4.93
N ARG A 90 1.90 13.72 5.02
CA ARG A 90 0.63 14.34 4.63
C ARG A 90 0.68 14.82 3.20
N SER A 91 -0.50 14.99 2.59
CA SER A 91 -0.61 15.59 1.27
C SER A 91 -0.08 17.03 1.30
N LEU A 92 0.64 17.43 0.25
CA LEU A 92 1.16 18.79 0.09
C LEU A 92 0.06 19.84 -0.14
N ARG A 93 -1.16 19.41 -0.45
CA ARG A 93 -2.33 20.27 -0.67
C ARG A 93 -3.31 20.22 0.50
N HIS A 94 -3.48 19.03 1.06
CA HIS A 94 -4.49 18.71 2.07
C HIS A 94 -3.80 18.10 3.31
N PRO A 95 -3.26 18.92 4.24
CA PRO A 95 -2.49 18.43 5.38
C PRO A 95 -3.29 17.52 6.32
N GLU A 96 -4.62 17.63 6.32
CA GLU A 96 -5.54 16.75 7.03
C GLU A 96 -5.55 15.32 6.47
N GLN A 97 -5.13 15.14 5.21
CA GLN A 97 -5.13 13.86 4.51
C GLN A 97 -3.73 13.26 4.41
N LYS A 98 -3.66 11.93 4.46
CA LYS A 98 -2.42 11.20 4.21
C LYS A 98 -2.08 11.31 2.71
N MET A 99 -0.79 11.49 2.38
CA MET A 99 -0.34 11.45 0.99
C MET A 99 -0.73 10.10 0.36
N SER A 100 -1.49 10.16 -0.73
CA SER A 100 -1.99 8.98 -1.44
C SER A 100 -1.37 8.89 -2.83
N LYS A 101 -0.94 7.69 -3.22
CA LYS A 101 -0.41 7.42 -4.57
C LYS A 101 -1.48 7.59 -5.66
N SER A 102 -2.74 7.40 -5.28
CA SER A 102 -3.88 7.46 -6.19
C SER A 102 -4.70 8.74 -6.03
N ASP A 103 -4.13 9.77 -5.40
CA ASP A 103 -4.81 11.06 -5.31
C ASP A 103 -5.02 11.64 -6.71
N VAL A 104 -6.18 12.28 -6.92
CA VAL A 104 -6.56 12.89 -8.21
C VAL A 104 -5.60 14.03 -8.54
N GLU A 105 -5.18 14.79 -7.53
CA GLU A 105 -4.22 15.86 -7.69
C GLU A 105 -2.78 15.35 -7.58
N GLU A 106 -2.04 15.34 -8.69
CA GLU A 106 -0.63 14.93 -8.66
C GLU A 106 0.25 15.86 -7.84
N ARG A 107 -0.12 17.15 -7.74
CA ARG A 107 0.58 18.15 -6.92
C ARG A 107 0.44 17.91 -5.42
N SER A 108 -0.35 16.93 -5.01
CA SER A 108 -0.55 16.56 -3.61
C SER A 108 0.54 15.60 -3.09
N ARG A 109 1.33 15.01 -3.99
CA ARG A 109 2.37 14.02 -3.70
C ARG A 109 3.69 14.34 -4.42
N ILE A 110 4.75 13.66 -4.02
CA ILE A 110 6.02 13.64 -4.74
C ILE A 110 6.28 12.17 -5.08
N ASP A 111 6.51 11.89 -6.36
CA ASP A 111 6.83 10.56 -6.84
C ASP A 111 8.36 10.39 -6.90
N ILE A 112 8.85 9.16 -6.70
CA ILE A 112 10.30 8.87 -6.64
C ILE A 112 11.01 9.16 -7.97
N MET A 113 10.23 9.16 -9.07
CA MET A 113 10.72 9.40 -10.42
C MET A 113 10.45 10.83 -10.92
N ASP A 114 9.98 11.73 -10.05
CA ASP A 114 9.83 13.13 -10.43
C ASP A 114 11.19 13.76 -10.75
N ASP A 115 11.26 14.55 -11.82
CA ASP A 115 12.44 15.36 -12.12
C ASP A 115 12.66 16.44 -11.06
N GLU A 116 13.91 16.85 -10.86
CA GLU A 116 14.31 17.83 -9.84
C GLU A 116 13.47 19.12 -9.91
N LYS A 117 13.21 19.62 -11.12
CA LYS A 117 12.40 20.84 -11.34
C LYS A 117 10.96 20.66 -10.83
N ILE A 118 10.36 19.49 -11.05
CA ILE A 118 9.00 19.17 -10.64
C ILE A 118 8.93 19.07 -9.11
N ILE A 119 9.94 18.43 -8.51
CA ILE A 119 10.04 18.32 -7.04
C ILE A 119 10.11 19.70 -6.40
N GLN A 120 11.01 20.57 -6.90
CA GLN A 120 11.15 21.94 -6.40
C GLN A 120 9.83 22.72 -6.52
N GLU A 121 9.16 22.64 -7.67
CA GLU A 121 7.88 23.31 -7.89
C GLU A 121 6.80 22.81 -6.92
N ARG A 122 6.69 21.49 -6.71
CA ARG A 122 5.70 20.89 -5.81
C ARG A 122 5.93 21.28 -4.35
N ILE A 123 7.19 21.30 -3.90
CA ILE A 123 7.56 21.74 -2.55
C ILE A 123 7.27 23.23 -2.36
N MET A 124 7.70 24.09 -3.28
CA MET A 124 7.50 25.54 -3.18
C MET A 124 6.03 25.94 -3.15
N LYS A 125 5.17 25.17 -3.83
CA LYS A 125 3.73 25.44 -3.88
C LYS A 125 2.93 24.68 -2.82
N ALA A 126 3.56 23.97 -1.89
CA ALA A 126 2.85 23.24 -0.83
C ALA A 126 2.04 24.21 0.04
N LEU A 127 0.90 23.74 0.58
CA LEU A 127 0.08 24.54 1.47
C LEU A 127 0.84 24.82 2.78
N THR A 128 1.07 26.09 3.05
CA THR A 128 1.64 26.57 4.31
C THR A 128 0.62 27.44 5.02
N ASP A 129 0.67 27.45 6.35
CA ASP A 129 -0.02 28.42 7.16
C ASP A 129 0.67 29.80 7.07
N PHE A 130 -0.11 30.86 7.29
CA PHE A 130 0.39 32.24 7.35
C PHE A 130 0.80 32.66 8.76
N ASN A 131 0.46 31.86 9.78
CA ASN A 131 0.85 32.08 11.16
C ASN A 131 2.16 31.34 11.44
N ALA A 132 3.27 32.06 11.32
CA ALA A 132 4.54 31.68 11.92
C ALA A 132 4.59 32.15 13.38
#